data_AF-A0A955W0G2-F1
#
_entry.id   AF-A0A955W0G2-F1
#
_cell.length_a   1.000
_cell.length_b   1.000
_cell.length_c   1.000
_cell.angle_alpha   90.00
_cell.angle_beta   90.00
_cell.angle_gamma   90.00
#
_symmetry.space_group_name_H-M   'P 1'
#
loop_
_entity.id
_entity.type
_entity.pdbx_description
1 polymer ?
#
loop_
_entity_poly.entity_id
_entity_poly.type
_entity_poly.pdbx_seq_one_letter_code
_entity_poly.pdbx_strand_id
1 'polypeptide(L)' 'PGGGGVAGGAVAGGAVTCPSCAATVPAGKFCAECGASLAPKPQQCASCGATGAPGAKFCAECGTAFPV' A
#
# COMPACT_ATOMS: atom_id res chain seq x y z
N PRO A 1 1.17 21.08 36.65
CA PRO A 1 1.52 21.99 35.53
C PRO A 1 2.93 21.67 34.97
N GLY A 2 3.17 21.16 33.77
CA GLY A 2 2.36 20.88 32.59
C GLY A 2 3.33 20.47 31.46
N GLY A 3 2.87 19.64 30.50
CA GLY A 3 3.53 19.26 29.24
C GLY A 3 4.49 18.05 29.36
N GLY A 4 4.28 16.88 28.73
CA GLY A 4 3.56 16.54 27.49
C GLY A 4 4.39 17.01 26.28
N GLY A 5 4.88 16.19 25.35
CA GLY A 5 4.70 14.77 25.06
C GLY A 5 5.73 14.32 24.00
N VAL A 6 5.70 13.02 23.73
CA VAL A 6 6.68 12.21 22.99
C VAL A 6 7.05 12.73 21.60
N ALA A 7 8.36 12.79 21.30
CA ALA A 7 8.87 12.99 19.95
C ALA A 7 8.67 11.70 19.14
N GLY A 8 7.67 11.74 18.26
CA GLY A 8 7.27 10.66 17.37
C GLY A 8 8.42 10.14 16.52
N GLY A 9 8.53 8.82 16.48
CA GLY A 9 9.50 8.11 15.67
C GLY A 9 9.39 8.49 14.20
N ALA A 10 10.52 8.92 13.65
CA ALA A 10 10.74 9.02 12.23
C ALA A 10 10.54 7.62 11.62
N VAL A 11 9.34 7.37 11.10
CA VAL A 11 9.13 6.26 10.18
C VAL A 11 9.87 6.64 8.91
N ALA A 12 10.97 5.94 8.63
CA ALA A 12 11.59 5.89 7.32
C ALA A 12 10.57 5.26 6.36
N GLY A 13 9.62 6.07 5.89
CA GLY A 13 8.65 5.68 4.89
C GLY A 13 9.38 5.51 3.57
N GLY A 14 9.46 4.28 3.08
CA GLY A 14 9.99 4.02 1.74
C GLY A 14 9.27 4.92 0.73
N ALA A 15 10.02 5.63 -0.10
CA ALA A 15 9.42 6.45 -1.14
C ALA A 15 8.89 5.54 -2.26
N VAL A 16 7.70 5.83 -2.76
CA VAL A 16 7.05 5.13 -3.86
C VAL A 16 6.86 6.08 -5.03
N THR A 17 7.03 5.58 -6.24
CA THR A 17 6.79 6.35 -7.46
C THR A 17 5.32 6.26 -7.82
N CYS A 18 4.67 7.41 -7.99
CA CYS A 18 3.27 7.47 -8.39
C CYS A 18 3.13 6.99 -9.85
N PRO A 19 2.29 5.98 -10.15
CA PRO A 19 2.08 5.53 -11.52
C PRO A 19 1.26 6.51 -12.38
N SER A 20 0.61 7.52 -11.76
CA SER A 20 -0.21 8.50 -12.48
C SER A 20 0.55 9.75 -12.90
N CYS A 21 1.48 10.25 -12.06
CA CYS A 21 2.24 11.47 -12.35
C CYS A 21 3.77 11.26 -12.33
N ALA A 22 4.25 10.05 -12.07
CA ALA A 22 5.67 9.71 -11.91
C ALA A 22 6.41 10.42 -10.77
N ALA A 23 5.70 11.15 -9.89
CA ALA A 23 6.33 11.80 -8.75
C ALA A 23 6.73 10.78 -7.66
N THR A 24 7.86 11.03 -7.02
CA THR A 24 8.35 10.22 -5.90
C THR A 24 7.79 10.80 -4.59
N VAL A 25 6.92 10.03 -3.93
CA VAL A 25 6.20 10.45 -2.73
C VAL A 25 6.38 9.42 -1.62
N PRO A 26 6.25 9.78 -0.34
CA PRO A 26 6.35 8.81 0.76
C PRO A 26 5.30 7.69 0.62
N ALA A 27 5.61 6.48 1.08
CA ALA A 27 4.68 5.37 1.12
C ALA A 27 3.37 5.79 1.80
N GLY A 28 2.28 5.70 1.04
CA GLY A 28 0.96 6.16 1.46
C GLY A 28 -0.14 5.53 0.62
N LYS A 29 -1.39 5.79 0.99
CA LYS A 29 -2.56 5.32 0.22
C LYS A 29 -2.81 6.19 -1.01
N PHE A 30 -2.37 7.44 -0.99
CA PHE A 30 -2.60 8.45 -2.03
C PHE A 30 -1.32 9.23 -2.31
N CYS A 31 -1.17 9.71 -3.54
CA CYS A 31 -0.07 10.55 -3.95
C CYS A 31 -0.23 11.96 -3.39
N ALA A 32 0.79 12.47 -2.71
CA ALA A 32 0.79 13.82 -2.15
C ALA A 32 0.84 14.93 -3.22
N GLU A 33 1.26 14.60 -4.45
CA GLU A 33 1.41 15.56 -5.55
C GLU A 33 0.14 15.69 -6.40
N CYS A 34 -0.46 14.56 -6.80
CA CYS A 34 -1.60 14.55 -7.72
C CYS A 34 -2.90 13.97 -7.13
N GLY A 35 -2.85 13.40 -5.92
CA GLY A 35 -4.00 12.76 -5.27
C GLY A 35 -4.34 11.35 -5.76
N ALA A 36 -3.60 10.79 -6.72
CA ALA A 36 -3.87 9.45 -7.24
C ALA A 36 -3.66 8.36 -6.17
N SER A 37 -4.52 7.34 -6.16
CA SER A 37 -4.39 6.20 -5.24
C SER A 37 -3.13 5.37 -5.54
N LEU A 38 -2.26 5.30 -4.55
CA LEU A 38 -1.05 4.47 -4.53
C LEU A 38 -1.28 3.12 -3.85
N ALA A 39 -2.46 2.94 -3.25
CA ALA A 39 -2.87 1.66 -2.72
C ALA A 39 -2.80 0.60 -3.83
N PRO A 40 -2.15 -0.57 -3.59
CA PRO A 40 -2.19 -1.65 -4.54
C PRO A 40 -3.66 -2.03 -4.80
N LYS A 41 -3.99 -2.39 -6.04
CA LYS A 41 -5.36 -2.80 -6.34
C LYS A 41 -5.62 -4.17 -5.69
N PRO A 42 -6.83 -4.42 -5.16
CA PRO A 42 -7.22 -5.77 -4.77
C PRO A 42 -7.15 -6.67 -6.00
N GLN A 43 -6.56 -7.85 -5.84
CA GLN A 43 -6.37 -8.81 -6.92
C GLN A 43 -7.40 -9.92 -6.79
N GLN A 44 -7.95 -10.40 -7.90
CA GLN A 44 -8.85 -11.56 -7.87
C GLN A 44 -8.06 -12.83 -8.13
N CYS A 45 -8.32 -13.85 -7.33
CA CYS A 45 -7.66 -15.13 -7.45
C CYS A 45 -8.15 -15.81 -8.72
N ALA A 46 -7.24 -16.12 -9.64
CA ALA A 46 -7.59 -16.80 -10.90
C ALA A 46 -8.10 -18.23 -10.68
N SER A 47 -7.81 -18.85 -9.53
CA SER A 47 -8.23 -20.23 -9.23
C SER A 47 -9.59 -20.33 -8.54
N CYS A 48 -9.92 -19.40 -7.64
CA CYS A 48 -11.16 -19.51 -6.85
C CYS A 48 -12.05 -18.26 -6.91
N GLY A 49 -11.59 -17.16 -7.54
CA GLY A 49 -12.31 -15.91 -7.62
C GLY A 49 -12.25 -15.03 -6.37
N ALA A 50 -11.60 -15.49 -5.29
CA ALA A 50 -11.49 -14.72 -4.05
C ALA A 50 -10.69 -13.42 -4.23
N THR A 51 -11.11 -12.37 -3.55
CA THR A 51 -10.43 -11.06 -3.57
C THR A 51 -9.29 -11.05 -2.56
N GLY A 52 -8.06 -10.97 -3.06
CA GLY A 52 -6.84 -10.83 -2.29
C GLY A 52 -6.61 -9.42 -1.76
N ALA A 53 -5.96 -9.35 -0.60
CA ALA A 53 -5.46 -8.10 -0.06
C ALA A 53 -4.42 -7.48 -1.02
N PRO A 54 -4.33 -6.13 -1.04
CA PRO A 54 -3.36 -5.43 -1.88
C PRO A 54 -1.92 -5.83 -1.51
N GLY A 55 -1.20 -6.43 -2.47
CA GLY A 55 0.17 -6.94 -2.26
C GLY A 55 0.25 -8.36 -1.68
N ALA A 56 -0.85 -9.09 -1.61
CA ALA A 56 -0.84 -10.49 -1.22
C ALA A 56 -0.10 -11.34 -2.27
N LYS A 57 0.86 -12.15 -1.82
CA LYS A 57 1.58 -13.10 -2.70
C LYS A 57 0.78 -14.38 -2.95
N PHE A 58 -0.08 -14.76 -2.00
CA PHE A 58 -0.87 -15.98 -2.03
C PHE A 58 -2.32 -15.72 -1.58
N CYS A 59 -3.26 -16.45 -2.15
CA CYS A 59 -4.67 -16.42 -1.80
C CYS A 59 -4.87 -17.08 -0.43
N ALA A 60 -5.51 -16.36 0.50
CA ALA A 60 -5.81 -16.89 1.83
C ALA A 60 -6.89 -17.99 1.81
N GLU A 61 -7.72 -18.04 0.76
CA GLU A 61 -8.81 -19.02 0.64
C GLU A 61 -8.31 -20.36 0.08
N CYS A 62 -7.50 -20.34 -0.98
CA CYS A 62 -7.10 -21.57 -1.69
C CYS A 62 -5.59 -21.78 -1.79
N GLY A 63 -4.76 -20.86 -1.30
CA GLY A 63 -3.29 -20.96 -1.36
C GLY A 63 -2.68 -20.66 -2.74
N THR A 64 -3.48 -20.38 -3.77
CA THR A 64 -2.96 -20.04 -5.11
C THR A 64 -2.17 -18.73 -5.09
N ALA A 65 -1.03 -18.69 -5.77
CA ALA A 65 -0.24 -17.46 -5.90
C ALA A 65 -0.98 -16.40 -6.74
N PHE A 66 -1.02 -15.16 -6.26
CA PHE A 66 -1.54 -14.06 -7.08
C PHE A 66 -0.51 -13.72 -8.16
N PRO A 67 -0.94 -13.47 -9.42
CA PRO A 67 -0.03 -12.99 -10.46
C PRO A 67 0.47 -11.60 -10.04
N VAL A 68 1.77 -11.51 -9.79
CA VAL A 68 2.46 -10.25 -9.46
C VAL A 68 2.63 -9.37 -10.69
#